data_AF-A0A4S1M5E2-F1
#
_entry.id   AF-A0A4S1M5E2-F1
#
_cell.length_a   1.000
_cell.length_b   1.000
_cell.length_c   1.000
_cell.angle_alpha   90.00
_cell.angle_beta   90.00
_cell.angle_gamma   90.00
#
_symmetry.space_group_name_H-M   'P 1'
#
loop_
_entity.id
_entity.type
_entity.pdbx_description
1 polymer ?
#
loop_
_entity_poly.entity_id
_entity_poly.type
_entity_poly.pdbx_seq_one_letter_code
_entity_poly.pdbx_strand_id
1 'polypeptide(L)'
;MSETATPQNLAVPTDSWFDRLEKQLDCLSGAQTSFQSCRQDFVTRRIHERYGNHFCTKINHWQTIHGDIHWGNVAQDGTLFDWEGWGMGPRYLDFAFLYGYTASCPTMCKILRARFPFLFSEQEGRICLLFVCSELLRMCERHGDHPHLKIPLEALARTLLVQMEST
;
A
#
# COMPACT_ATOMS: atom_id res chain seq x y z
N MET A 1 -5.42 -23.67 -5.21
CA MET A 1 -5.42 -23.04 -3.87
C MET A 1 -3.98 -22.71 -3.57
N SER A 2 -3.55 -21.49 -3.91
CA SER A 2 -2.19 -21.04 -3.66
C SER A 2 -2.14 -20.59 -2.20
N GLU A 3 -1.40 -21.31 -1.38
CA GLU A 3 -1.21 -21.02 0.03
C GLU A 3 -0.30 -19.78 0.12
N THR A 4 -0.89 -18.59 0.03
CA THR A 4 -0.19 -17.34 0.26
C THR A 4 0.37 -17.39 1.68
N ALA A 5 1.70 -17.41 1.80
CA ALA A 5 2.42 -17.49 3.07
C ALA A 5 1.76 -16.57 4.11
N THR A 6 1.30 -17.15 5.20
CA THR A 6 0.65 -16.38 6.26
C THR A 6 1.74 -15.51 6.93
N PRO A 7 1.68 -14.17 6.85
CA PRO A 7 2.78 -13.27 7.19
C PRO A 7 2.95 -13.04 8.70
N GLN A 8 2.58 -14.01 9.54
CA GLN A 8 2.89 -13.95 10.97
C GLN A 8 4.40 -14.06 11.22
N ASN A 9 5.16 -14.63 10.27
CA ASN A 9 6.61 -14.79 10.33
C ASN A 9 7.31 -14.27 9.06
N LEU A 10 7.00 -13.04 8.61
CA LEU A 10 7.87 -12.38 7.63
C LEU A 10 9.27 -12.24 8.26
N ALA A 11 10.25 -12.99 7.74
CA ALA A 11 11.64 -12.76 8.07
C ALA A 11 11.96 -11.30 7.74
N VAL A 12 12.53 -10.57 8.69
CA VAL A 12 12.87 -9.16 8.49
C VAL A 12 13.98 -9.09 7.43
N PRO A 13 13.75 -8.47 6.25
CA PRO A 13 14.79 -8.30 5.26
C PRO A 13 15.93 -7.40 5.78
N THR A 14 17.10 -7.54 5.17
CA THR A 14 18.26 -6.70 5.48
C THR A 14 18.04 -5.25 5.01
N ASP A 15 18.79 -4.30 5.57
CA ASP A 15 18.74 -2.91 5.08
C ASP A 15 19.07 -2.82 3.59
N SER A 16 20.04 -3.59 3.11
CA SER A 16 20.40 -3.66 1.69
C SER A 16 19.25 -4.14 0.79
N TRP A 17 18.34 -4.97 1.31
CA TRP A 17 17.15 -5.40 0.59
C TRP A 17 16.18 -4.24 0.41
N PHE A 18 15.91 -3.50 1.49
CA PHE A 18 15.04 -2.32 1.45
C PHE A 18 15.62 -1.23 0.55
N ASP A 19 16.93 -0.96 0.66
CA ASP A 19 17.61 0.04 -0.16
C ASP A 19 17.52 -0.31 -1.66
N ARG A 20 17.59 -1.61 -2.00
CA ARG A 20 17.41 -2.07 -3.38
C ARG A 20 15.97 -1.88 -3.85
N LEU A 21 14.98 -2.26 -3.04
CA LEU A 21 13.57 -2.05 -3.37
C LEU A 21 13.26 -0.56 -3.59
N GLU A 22 13.68 0.29 -2.66
CA GLU A 22 13.49 1.74 -2.73
C GLU A 22 14.14 2.32 -3.99
N LYS A 23 15.36 1.88 -4.32
CA LYS A 23 16.04 2.29 -5.56
C LYS A 23 15.29 1.84 -6.82
N GLN A 24 14.68 0.66 -6.84
CA GLN A 24 13.89 0.20 -7.97
C GLN A 24 12.61 1.02 -8.15
N LEU A 25 11.89 1.31 -7.05
CA LEU A 25 10.70 2.15 -7.09
C LEU A 25 11.03 3.60 -7.45
N ASP A 26 12.17 4.13 -7.00
CA ASP A 26 12.66 5.47 -7.37
C ASP A 26 12.99 5.54 -8.86
N CYS A 27 13.71 4.56 -9.40
CA CYS A 27 13.95 4.45 -10.85
C CYS A 27 12.66 4.35 -11.65
N LEU A 28 11.67 3.60 -11.15
CA LEU A 28 10.37 3.46 -11.78
C LEU A 28 9.60 4.79 -11.80
N SER A 29 9.67 5.58 -10.73
CA SER A 29 8.96 6.86 -10.60
C SER A 29 9.28 7.86 -11.71
N GLY A 30 10.51 7.82 -12.25
CA GLY A 30 10.98 8.68 -13.34
C GLY A 30 10.65 8.17 -14.74
N ALA A 31 10.10 6.97 -14.89
CA ALA A 31 9.77 6.40 -16.20
C ALA A 31 8.55 7.10 -16.82
N GLN A 32 8.64 7.47 -18.10
CA GLN A 32 7.49 7.95 -18.86
C GLN A 32 6.62 6.78 -19.32
N THR A 33 5.30 6.90 -19.19
CA THR A 33 4.36 5.87 -19.60
C THR A 33 3.02 6.47 -20.00
N SER A 34 2.30 5.78 -20.89
CA SER A 34 0.90 6.02 -21.20
C SER A 34 -0.04 5.05 -20.46
N PHE A 35 0.50 4.03 -19.79
CA PHE A 35 -0.29 3.10 -18.99
C PHE A 35 -0.76 3.77 -17.70
N GLN A 36 -1.97 3.40 -17.28
CA GLN A 36 -2.60 3.91 -16.08
C GLN A 36 -2.75 2.76 -15.09
N SER A 37 -2.04 2.82 -13.98
CA SER A 37 -2.15 1.83 -12.91
C SER A 37 -3.39 2.07 -12.04
N CYS A 38 -3.61 3.34 -11.66
CA CYS A 38 -4.72 3.72 -10.78
C CYS A 38 -5.25 5.10 -11.18
N ARG A 39 -6.50 5.43 -10.87
CA ARG A 39 -7.12 6.72 -11.22
C ARG A 39 -7.72 7.40 -9.99
N GLN A 40 -7.78 8.75 -10.02
CA GLN A 40 -8.33 9.55 -8.91
C GLN A 40 -9.76 9.14 -8.56
N ASP A 41 -10.63 8.96 -9.56
CA ASP A 41 -12.02 8.58 -9.35
C ASP A 41 -12.14 7.20 -8.72
N PHE A 42 -11.26 6.27 -9.07
CA PHE A 42 -11.20 4.96 -8.44
C PHE A 42 -10.79 5.06 -6.97
N VAL A 43 -9.72 5.78 -6.65
CA VAL A 43 -9.25 6.01 -5.27
C VAL A 43 -10.36 6.63 -4.41
N THR A 44 -10.92 7.76 -4.86
CA THR A 44 -11.99 8.46 -4.16
C THR A 44 -13.20 7.57 -3.94
N ARG A 45 -13.65 6.85 -4.99
CA ARG A 45 -14.82 5.98 -4.88
C ARG A 45 -14.61 4.87 -3.86
N ARG A 46 -13.46 4.17 -3.87
CA ARG A 46 -13.20 3.08 -2.93
C ARG A 46 -13.15 3.53 -1.47
N ILE A 47 -12.53 4.68 -1.23
CA ILE A 47 -12.50 5.28 0.11
C ILE A 47 -13.93 5.66 0.53
N HIS A 48 -14.68 6.36 -0.31
CA HIS A 48 -16.02 6.82 0.03
C HIS A 48 -17.03 5.69 0.24
N GLU A 49 -16.98 4.63 -0.57
CA GLU A 49 -17.83 3.45 -0.43
C GLU A 49 -17.66 2.79 0.96
N ARG A 50 -16.47 2.86 1.56
CA ARG A 50 -16.18 2.22 2.86
C ARG A 50 -16.22 3.17 4.05
N TYR A 51 -15.73 4.39 3.90
CA TYR A 51 -15.48 5.31 5.02
C TYR A 51 -16.28 6.61 4.94
N GLY A 52 -17.16 6.76 3.94
CA GLY A 52 -17.92 7.98 3.69
C GLY A 52 -17.08 9.09 3.06
N ASN A 53 -17.70 10.26 2.86
CA ASN A 53 -17.18 11.36 2.04
C ASN A 53 -16.87 12.63 2.87
N HIS A 54 -16.44 12.45 4.12
CA HIS A 54 -16.30 13.53 5.10
C HIS A 54 -14.95 14.26 5.03
N PHE A 55 -14.01 13.78 4.23
CA PHE A 55 -12.65 14.33 4.10
C PHE A 55 -12.18 14.33 2.64
N CYS A 56 -11.20 15.19 2.33
CA CYS A 56 -10.65 15.29 0.98
C CYS A 56 -9.78 14.06 0.64
N THR A 57 -10.08 13.44 -0.51
CA THR A 57 -9.35 12.27 -1.05
C THR A 57 -8.53 12.61 -2.31
N LYS A 58 -8.27 13.89 -2.56
CA LYS A 58 -7.53 14.35 -3.74
C LYS A 58 -6.05 13.98 -3.66
N ILE A 59 -5.54 13.34 -4.71
CA ILE A 59 -4.12 13.09 -4.96
C ILE A 59 -3.62 14.08 -6.01
N ASN A 60 -2.61 14.87 -5.65
CA ASN A 60 -1.97 15.83 -6.54
C ASN A 60 -0.67 15.27 -7.13
N HIS A 61 0.04 14.38 -6.41
CA HIS A 61 1.30 13.81 -6.88
C HIS A 61 1.10 12.41 -7.47
N TRP A 62 1.39 12.32 -8.77
CA TRP A 62 1.29 11.10 -9.57
C TRP A 62 2.66 10.77 -10.16
N GLN A 63 2.99 9.49 -10.22
CA GLN A 63 4.23 8.99 -10.82
C GLN A 63 3.99 7.60 -11.41
N THR A 64 4.97 7.08 -12.15
CA THR A 64 4.93 5.69 -12.58
C THR A 64 5.21 4.77 -11.40
N ILE A 65 4.31 3.83 -11.14
CA ILE A 65 4.34 2.88 -10.02
C ILE A 65 4.28 1.43 -10.53
N HIS A 66 4.60 0.48 -9.66
CA HIS A 66 4.45 -0.95 -9.92
C HIS A 66 2.97 -1.34 -9.98
N GLY A 67 2.16 -0.79 -9.08
CA GLY A 67 0.70 -0.93 -9.12
C GLY A 67 0.15 -2.22 -8.52
N ASP A 68 0.99 -3.25 -8.38
CA ASP A 68 0.63 -4.51 -7.72
C ASP A 68 1.75 -5.04 -6.80
N ILE A 69 2.31 -4.16 -5.97
CA ILE A 69 3.39 -4.56 -5.07
C ILE A 69 2.85 -5.29 -3.82
N HIS A 70 3.36 -6.51 -3.59
CA HIS A 70 3.18 -7.27 -2.37
C HIS A 70 4.36 -8.21 -2.15
N TRP A 71 4.45 -8.84 -0.97
CA TRP A 71 5.59 -9.70 -0.61
C TRP A 71 5.84 -10.91 -1.52
N GLY A 72 4.87 -11.25 -2.39
CA GLY A 72 5.03 -12.29 -3.42
C GLY A 72 5.69 -11.78 -4.71
N ASN A 73 5.61 -10.47 -4.96
CA ASN A 73 6.12 -9.81 -6.16
C ASN A 73 7.49 -9.14 -5.92
N VAL A 74 8.15 -9.45 -4.80
CA VAL A 74 9.51 -8.98 -4.48
C VAL A 74 10.38 -10.19 -4.11
N ALA A 75 11.45 -10.43 -4.86
CA ALA A 75 12.40 -11.51 -4.56
C ALA A 75 13.17 -11.26 -3.26
N GLN A 76 13.83 -12.32 -2.78
CA GLN A 76 14.75 -12.25 -1.64
C GLN A 76 15.93 -11.29 -1.85
N ASP A 77 16.25 -10.96 -3.10
CA ASP A 77 17.30 -10.00 -3.42
C ASP A 77 16.74 -8.57 -3.63
N GLY A 78 15.43 -8.37 -3.52
CA GLY A 78 14.74 -7.10 -3.70
C GLY A 78 14.18 -6.88 -5.11
N THR A 79 14.38 -7.80 -6.05
CA THR A 79 13.90 -7.65 -7.44
C THR A 79 12.37 -7.70 -7.53
N LEU A 80 11.77 -6.72 -8.21
CA LEU A 80 10.35 -6.69 -8.55
C LEU A 80 9.97 -7.62 -9.71
N PHE A 81 8.83 -8.30 -9.60
CA PHE A 81 8.20 -9.11 -10.66
C PHE A 81 6.74 -8.74 -10.83
N ASP A 82 6.13 -9.30 -11.88
CA ASP A 82 4.70 -9.17 -12.17
C ASP A 82 4.28 -7.72 -12.49
N TRP A 83 4.75 -7.26 -13.64
CA TRP A 83 4.59 -5.88 -14.12
C TRP A 83 3.23 -5.63 -14.76
N GLU A 84 2.21 -6.47 -14.58
CA GLU A 84 0.91 -6.30 -15.24
C GLU A 84 0.15 -5.05 -14.73
N GLY A 85 0.38 -4.65 -13.48
CA GLY A 85 -0.27 -3.51 -12.84
C GLY A 85 0.40 -2.15 -13.05
N TRP A 86 1.54 -2.09 -13.75
CA TRP A 86 2.38 -0.89 -13.79
C TRP A 86 1.77 0.26 -14.59
N GLY A 87 2.14 1.49 -14.21
CA GLY A 87 1.69 2.69 -14.91
C GLY A 87 1.57 3.90 -13.99
N MET A 88 0.93 4.96 -14.48
CA MET A 88 0.69 6.17 -13.70
C MET A 88 -0.24 5.89 -12.52
N GLY A 89 0.16 6.30 -11.31
CA GLY A 89 -0.57 6.09 -10.07
C GLY A 89 -0.15 7.07 -8.96
N PRO A 90 -0.84 7.06 -7.81
CA PRO A 90 -0.48 7.91 -6.67
C PRO A 90 0.94 7.60 -6.19
N ARG A 91 1.73 8.65 -5.94
CA ARG A 91 3.15 8.56 -5.54
C ARG A 91 3.45 7.56 -4.42
N TYR A 92 2.54 7.41 -3.46
CA TYR A 92 2.75 6.57 -2.28
C TYR A 92 2.04 5.22 -2.34
N LEU A 93 1.40 4.87 -3.46
CA LEU A 93 0.52 3.72 -3.52
C LEU A 93 1.27 2.39 -3.30
N ASP A 94 2.43 2.22 -3.93
CA ASP A 94 3.24 1.00 -3.76
C ASP A 94 3.68 0.81 -2.30
N PHE A 95 4.20 1.87 -1.67
CA PHE A 95 4.58 1.84 -0.26
C PHE A 95 3.39 1.55 0.66
N ALA A 96 2.21 2.09 0.35
CA ALA A 96 0.99 1.85 1.10
C ALA A 96 0.52 0.39 0.98
N PHE A 97 0.61 -0.22 -0.21
CA PHE A 97 0.28 -1.64 -0.40
C PHE A 97 1.22 -2.54 0.39
N LEU A 98 2.53 -2.28 0.29
CA LEU A 98 3.52 -3.04 1.07
C LEU A 98 3.22 -2.95 2.58
N TYR A 99 2.88 -1.76 3.10
CA TYR A 99 2.46 -1.60 4.49
C TYR A 99 1.18 -2.39 4.80
N GLY A 100 0.14 -2.29 3.96
CA GLY A 100 -1.14 -2.98 4.15
C GLY A 100 -0.98 -4.50 4.25
N TYR A 101 -0.18 -5.11 3.38
CA TYR A 101 0.11 -6.55 3.44
C TYR A 101 0.94 -6.98 4.66
N THR A 102 1.55 -6.02 5.39
CA THR A 102 2.25 -6.30 6.67
C THR A 102 1.39 -6.06 7.90
N ALA A 103 0.14 -5.62 7.77
CA ALA A 103 -0.62 -5.10 8.90
C ALA A 103 -0.70 -6.08 10.10
N SER A 104 -0.68 -7.39 9.85
CA SER A 104 -0.68 -8.44 10.90
C SER A 104 0.69 -8.73 11.53
N CYS A 105 1.76 -8.06 11.11
CA CYS A 105 3.14 -8.25 11.58
C CYS A 105 3.65 -6.97 12.27
N PRO A 106 3.50 -6.83 13.60
CA PRO A 106 3.87 -5.60 14.33
C PRO A 106 5.33 -5.18 14.15
N THR A 107 6.25 -6.14 14.09
CA THR A 107 7.69 -5.90 13.88
C THR A 107 7.92 -5.23 12.52
N MET A 108 7.34 -5.78 11.45
CA MET A 108 7.49 -5.22 10.11
C MET A 108 6.78 -3.86 9.98
N CYS A 109 5.58 -3.71 10.56
CA CYS A 109 4.88 -2.43 10.63
C CYS A 109 5.73 -1.33 11.27
N LYS A 110 6.51 -1.65 12.31
CA LYS A 110 7.43 -0.70 12.96
C LYS A 110 8.56 -0.30 12.03
N ILE A 111 9.15 -1.25 11.31
CA ILE A 111 10.24 -1.03 10.35
C ILE A 111 9.76 -0.16 9.19
N LEU A 112 8.65 -0.55 8.54
CA LEU A 112 8.09 0.21 7.41
C LEU A 112 7.63 1.60 7.82
N ARG A 113 7.09 1.78 9.03
CA ARG A 113 6.74 3.11 9.54
C ARG A 113 7.96 4.01 9.74
N ALA A 114 9.09 3.44 10.15
CA ALA A 114 10.34 4.19 10.30
C ALA A 114 10.97 4.54 8.95
N ARG A 115 10.93 3.62 7.96
CA ARG A 115 11.46 3.85 6.62
C ARG A 115 10.56 4.75 5.75
N PHE A 116 9.24 4.63 5.88
CA PHE A 116 8.26 5.37 5.06
C PHE A 116 7.39 6.30 5.93
N PRO A 117 7.97 7.29 6.65
CA PRO A 117 7.22 8.14 7.57
C PRO A 117 6.16 8.99 6.84
N PHE A 118 6.40 9.33 5.56
CA PHE A 118 5.48 10.07 4.70
C PHE A 118 4.08 9.43 4.58
N LEU A 119 3.97 8.10 4.75
CA LEU A 119 2.67 7.42 4.75
C LEU A 119 1.75 7.91 5.88
N PHE A 120 2.33 8.37 6.98
CA PHE A 120 1.59 8.82 8.17
C PHE A 120 1.68 10.33 8.40
N SER A 121 2.78 10.97 7.98
CA SER A 121 2.97 12.41 8.16
C SER A 121 2.32 13.26 7.06
N GLU A 122 2.09 12.70 5.86
CA GLU A 122 1.48 13.42 4.74
C GLU A 122 0.04 13.00 4.48
N GLN A 123 -0.80 13.94 4.03
CA GLN A 123 -2.20 13.66 3.70
C GLN A 123 -2.32 12.63 2.57
N GLU A 124 -1.54 12.75 1.50
CA GLU A 124 -1.60 11.80 0.37
C GLU A 124 -1.14 10.40 0.77
N GLY A 125 -0.20 10.28 1.72
CA GLY A 125 0.21 9.01 2.31
C GLY A 125 -0.95 8.34 3.05
N ARG A 126 -1.65 9.10 3.89
CA ARG A 126 -2.83 8.64 4.62
C ARG A 126 -3.99 8.26 3.69
N ILE A 127 -4.20 9.02 2.60
CA ILE A 127 -5.17 8.67 1.55
C ILE A 127 -4.81 7.33 0.88
N CYS A 128 -3.54 7.12 0.52
CA CYS A 128 -3.08 5.86 -0.06
C CYS A 128 -3.29 4.68 0.90
N LEU A 129 -2.97 4.85 2.19
CA LEU A 129 -3.22 3.80 3.20
C LEU A 129 -4.71 3.50 3.37
N LEU A 130 -5.58 4.51 3.40
CA LEU A 130 -7.04 4.30 3.45
C LEU A 130 -7.55 3.58 2.21
N PHE A 131 -7.07 3.94 1.02
CA PHE A 131 -7.38 3.23 -0.21
C PHE A 131 -6.96 1.75 -0.14
N VAL A 132 -5.73 1.46 0.30
CA VAL A 132 -5.24 0.09 0.45
C VAL A 132 -6.05 -0.69 1.49
N CYS A 133 -6.37 -0.08 2.64
CA CYS A 133 -7.26 -0.70 3.64
C CYS A 133 -8.61 -1.06 3.01
N SER A 134 -9.18 -0.18 2.19
CA SER A 134 -10.46 -0.42 1.54
C SER A 134 -10.42 -1.60 0.56
N GLU A 135 -9.34 -1.74 -0.22
CA GLU A 135 -9.20 -2.82 -1.19
C GLU A 135 -8.87 -4.15 -0.51
N LEU A 136 -7.92 -4.19 0.42
CA LEU A 136 -7.55 -5.42 1.11
C LEU A 136 -8.68 -5.96 2.01
N LEU A 137 -9.41 -5.08 2.70
CA LEU A 137 -10.60 -5.49 3.46
C LEU A 137 -11.68 -6.05 2.54
N ARG A 138 -11.88 -5.44 1.36
CA ARG A 138 -12.81 -5.98 0.37
C ARG A 138 -12.38 -7.36 -0.12
N MET A 139 -11.09 -7.61 -0.32
CA MET A 139 -10.57 -8.94 -0.68
C MET A 139 -10.85 -9.96 0.43
N CYS A 140 -10.58 -9.59 1.69
CA CYS A 140 -10.88 -10.43 2.85
C CYS A 140 -12.38 -10.79 2.93
N GLU A 141 -13.26 -9.81 2.71
CA GLU A 141 -14.71 -9.97 2.85
C GLU A 141 -15.36 -10.71 1.68
N ARG A 142 -14.91 -10.46 0.44
CA ARG A 142 -15.55 -11.02 -0.77
C ARG A 142 -14.97 -12.35 -1.22
N HIS A 143 -13.68 -12.55 -0.99
CA HIS A 143 -12.95 -13.72 -1.52
C HIS A 143 -12.43 -14.63 -0.41
N GLY A 144 -12.42 -14.16 0.85
CA GLY A 144 -11.86 -14.91 1.97
C GLY A 144 -10.33 -14.93 1.98
N ASP A 145 -9.69 -14.12 1.12
CA ASP A 145 -8.23 -14.03 1.03
C ASP A 145 -7.65 -13.27 2.23
N HIS A 146 -6.45 -13.67 2.67
CA HIS A 146 -5.72 -12.99 3.75
C HIS A 146 -6.55 -12.65 5.01
N PRO A 147 -7.32 -13.58 5.59
CA PRO A 147 -8.26 -13.28 6.69
C PRO A 147 -7.58 -12.67 7.93
N HIS A 148 -6.29 -12.95 8.12
CA HIS A 148 -5.45 -12.39 9.18
C HIS A 148 -5.23 -10.88 9.08
N LEU A 149 -5.44 -10.25 7.90
CA LEU A 149 -5.30 -8.80 7.72
C LEU A 149 -6.53 -8.01 8.17
N LYS A 150 -7.70 -8.64 8.28
CA LYS A 150 -8.96 -7.93 8.54
C LYS A 150 -8.91 -7.04 9.78
N ILE A 151 -8.63 -7.61 10.94
CA ILE A 151 -8.61 -6.87 12.22
C ILE A 151 -7.52 -5.78 12.22
N PRO A 152 -6.26 -6.07 11.81
CA PRO A 152 -5.23 -5.04 11.73
C PRO A 152 -5.54 -3.89 10.77
N LEU A 153 -6.11 -4.17 9.60
CA LEU A 153 -6.47 -3.14 8.63
C LEU A 153 -7.63 -2.26 9.11
N GLU A 154 -8.63 -2.84 9.78
CA GLU A 154 -9.70 -2.06 10.43
C GLU A 154 -9.13 -1.14 11.52
N ALA A 155 -8.17 -1.63 12.31
CA ALA A 155 -7.51 -0.82 13.33
C ALA A 155 -6.68 0.32 12.72
N LEU A 156 -5.91 0.02 11.67
CA LEU A 156 -5.14 1.02 10.92
C LEU A 156 -6.06 2.10 10.33
N ALA A 157 -7.14 1.70 9.66
CA ALA A 157 -8.11 2.63 9.07
C ALA A 157 -8.73 3.55 10.14
N ARG A 158 -9.13 3.02 11.31
CA ARG A 158 -9.64 3.84 12.41
C ARG A 158 -8.64 4.91 12.86
N THR A 159 -7.37 4.55 13.02
CA THR A 159 -6.33 5.52 13.39
C THR A 159 -6.17 6.61 12.32
N LEU A 160 -6.17 6.23 11.05
CA LEU A 160 -6.01 7.18 9.94
C LEU A 160 -7.21 8.14 9.84
N LEU A 161 -8.44 7.65 10.02
CA LEU A 161 -9.64 8.48 9.95
C LEU A 161 -9.64 9.60 11.00
N VAL A 162 -9.27 9.27 12.25
CA VAL A 162 -9.11 10.28 13.33
C VAL A 162 -8.10 11.37 12.93
N GLN A 163 -7.01 10.98 12.28
CA GLN A 163 -5.99 11.92 11.81
C GLN A 163 -6.44 12.76 10.62
N MET A 164 -7.32 12.24 9.77
CA MET A 164 -7.89 12.95 8.62
C MET A 164 -8.91 14.01 9.05
N GLU A 165 -9.65 13.77 10.12
CA GLU A 165 -10.63 14.72 10.68
C GLU A 165 -9.98 15.85 11.50
N SER A 166 -8.74 15.64 11.96
CA SER A 166 -8.00 16.60 12.78
C SER A 166 -7.15 17.59 11.96
N THR A 167 -7.18 17.50 10.63
CA THR A 167 -6.40 18.34 9.70
C THR A 167 -7.31 19.37 9.04
#